data_AF-A0A3B8J1I8-F1
#
_entry.id   AF-A0A3B8J1I8-F1
#
_cell.length_a   1.000
_cell.length_b   1.000
_cell.length_c   1.000
_cell.angle_alpha   90.00
_cell.angle_beta   90.00
_cell.angle_gamma   90.00
#
_symmetry.space_group_name_H-M   'P 1'
#
loop_
_entity.id
_entity.type
_entity.pdbx_description
1 polymer ?
#
loop_
_entity_poly.entity_id
_entity_poly.type
_entity_poly.pdbx_seq_one_letter_code
_entity_poly.pdbx_strand_id
1 'polypeptide(L)' 'MKPTFYNFEAETLQGKPVKMDQFADKTVLVVNTASKCGLTPQFEGLEKLYKDYQHKDLVILGFPCNQFAGQEP' A
#
# COMPACT_ATOMS: atom_id res chain seq x y z
N MET A 1 -7.02 -10.14 21.33
CA MET A 1 -5.78 -9.43 20.97
C MET A 1 -6.04 -8.66 19.68
N LYS A 2 -5.75 -7.35 19.63
CA LYS A 2 -5.72 -6.63 18.34
C LYS A 2 -4.54 -7.19 17.51
N PRO A 3 -4.70 -7.53 16.23
CA PRO A 3 -3.61 -7.94 15.35
C PRO A 3 -2.44 -6.95 15.39
N THR A 4 -1.22 -7.46 15.31
CA THR A 4 0.03 -6.67 15.40
C THR A 4 0.13 -5.56 14.34
N PHE A 5 -0.53 -5.74 13.19
CA PHE A 5 -0.58 -4.75 12.12
C PHE A 5 -1.11 -3.38 12.56
N TYR A 6 -2.16 -3.34 13.39
CA TYR A 6 -2.83 -2.10 13.77
C TYR A 6 -2.04 -1.22 14.76
N ASN A 7 -0.92 -1.73 15.27
CA ASN A 7 -0.02 -0.96 16.14
C ASN A 7 1.03 -0.17 15.34
N PHE A 8 1.11 -0.38 14.02
CA PHE A 8 2.07 0.34 13.17
C PHE A 8 1.54 1.70 12.75
N GLU A 9 2.49 2.57 12.43
CA GLU A 9 2.28 3.85 11.78
C GLU A 9 3.29 4.02 10.63
N ALA A 10 2.90 4.81 9.63
CA ALA A 10 3.74 5.15 8.50
C ALA A 10 3.52 6.62 8.10
N GLU A 11 4.44 7.19 7.34
CA GLU A 11 4.28 8.52 6.76
C GLU A 11 3.70 8.42 5.35
N THR A 12 2.78 9.31 5.00
CA THR A 12 2.36 9.48 3.60
C THR A 12 3.47 10.12 2.78
N LEU A 13 3.30 10.13 1.45
CA LEU A 13 4.21 10.85 0.54
C LEU A 13 4.30 12.36 0.82
N GLN A 14 3.36 12.93 1.60
CA GLN A 14 3.38 14.33 2.04
C GLN A 14 3.92 14.50 3.46
N GLY A 15 4.53 13.46 4.05
CA GLY A 15 5.11 13.48 5.39
C GLY A 15 4.08 13.50 6.52
N LYS A 16 2.82 13.11 6.26
CA LYS A 16 1.78 13.05 7.30
C LYS A 16 1.76 11.67 7.95
N PRO A 17 1.69 11.56 9.28
CA PRO A 17 1.56 10.27 9.93
C PRO A 17 0.18 9.65 9.66
N VAL A 18 0.19 8.35 9.41
CA VAL A 18 -0.97 7.51 9.19
C VAL A 18 -0.83 6.26 10.05
N LYS A 19 -1.80 6.03 10.94
CA LYS A 19 -1.86 4.84 11.78
C LYS A 19 -2.62 3.73 11.06
N MET A 20 -2.15 2.49 11.19
CA MET A 20 -2.78 1.36 10.51
C MET A 20 -4.14 0.99 11.11
N ASP A 21 -4.41 1.37 12.36
CA ASP A 21 -5.70 1.17 13.03
C ASP A 21 -6.90 1.84 12.32
N GLN A 22 -6.66 2.90 11.54
CA GLN A 22 -7.70 3.55 10.72
C GLN A 22 -8.25 2.63 9.62
N PHE A 23 -7.53 1.56 9.29
CA PHE A 23 -7.94 0.54 8.33
C PHE A 23 -8.55 -0.70 9.00
N ALA A 24 -8.98 -0.59 10.26
CA ALA A 24 -9.73 -1.65 10.92
C ALA A 24 -10.96 -2.05 10.10
N ASP A 25 -11.31 -3.34 10.17
CA ASP A 25 -12.43 -3.99 9.46
C ASP A 25 -12.33 -3.96 7.92
N LYS A 26 -11.21 -3.48 7.38
CA LYS A 26 -10.92 -3.51 5.94
C LYS A 26 -10.01 -4.67 5.58
N THR A 27 -10.14 -5.15 4.34
CA THR A 27 -9.12 -6.02 3.75
C THR A 27 -7.98 -5.14 3.26
N VAL A 28 -6.80 -5.27 3.84
CA VAL A 28 -5.64 -4.42 3.51
C VAL A 28 -4.62 -5.21 2.69
N LEU A 29 -4.34 -4.73 1.48
CA LEU A 29 -3.26 -5.22 0.63
C LEU A 29 -2.08 -4.24 0.70
N VAL A 30 -0.97 -4.68 1.30
CA VAL A 30 0.27 -3.90 1.38
C VAL A 30 1.19 -4.29 0.23
N VAL A 31 1.67 -3.30 -0.54
CA VAL A 31 2.51 -3.52 -1.71
C VAL A 31 3.75 -2.62 -1.62
N ASN A 32 4.95 -3.21 -1.67
CA ASN A 32 6.16 -2.43 -1.90
C ASN A 32 6.25 -2.06 -3.39
N THR A 33 6.44 -0.77 -3.69
CA THR A 33 6.38 -0.24 -5.06
C THR A 33 7.72 0.34 -5.50
N ALA A 34 7.98 0.30 -6.81
CA ALA A 34 9.09 0.99 -7.46
C ALA A 34 8.66 1.44 -8.87
N SER A 35 8.97 2.69 -9.21
CA SER A 35 8.53 3.44 -10.39
C SER A 35 9.31 3.07 -11.65
N LYS A 36 10.58 2.69 -11.50
CA LYS A 36 11.44 2.21 -12.60
C LYS A 36 11.52 0.69 -12.68
N CYS A 37 10.59 -0.03 -12.04
CA CYS A 37 10.57 -1.48 -12.08
C CYS A 37 10.02 -1.99 -13.42
N GLY A 38 10.54 -3.11 -13.94
CA GLY A 38 9.93 -3.77 -15.11
C GLY A 38 8.49 -4.27 -14.88
N LEU A 39 8.03 -4.24 -13.62
CA LEU A 39 6.69 -4.58 -13.17
C LEU A 39 5.74 -3.38 -13.04
N THR A 40 6.10 -2.18 -13.52
CA THR A 40 5.19 -1.01 -13.52
C THR A 40 3.78 -1.29 -14.09
N PRO A 41 3.54 -2.20 -15.07
CA PRO A 41 2.19 -2.59 -15.46
C PRO A 41 1.32 -3.15 -14.32
N GLN A 42 1.94 -3.56 -13.20
CA GLN A 42 1.25 -3.98 -11.99
C GLN A 42 0.38 -2.86 -11.40
N PHE A 43 0.72 -1.58 -11.58
CA PHE A 43 -0.10 -0.47 -11.09
C PHE A 43 -1.50 -0.45 -11.72
N GLU A 44 -1.61 -0.73 -13.02
CA GLU A 44 -2.91 -0.84 -13.70
C GLU A 44 -3.74 -1.99 -13.12
N GLY A 45 -3.08 -3.13 -12.83
CA GLY A 45 -3.71 -4.27 -12.18
C GLY A 45 -4.20 -3.95 -10.76
N LEU A 46 -3.40 -3.23 -9.98
CA LEU A 46 -3.77 -2.77 -8.63
C LEU A 46 -4.91 -1.75 -8.67
N GLU A 47 -4.88 -0.81 -9.63
CA GLU A 47 -5.97 0.16 -9.82
C GLU A 47 -7.26 -0.56 -10.19
N LYS A 48 -7.21 -1.53 -11.12
CA LYS A 48 -8.36 -2.34 -11.49
C LYS A 48 -8.89 -3.12 -10.29
N LEU A 49 -8.02 -3.77 -9.52
CA LEU A 49 -8.40 -4.50 -8.31
C LEU A 49 -9.08 -3.58 -7.30
N TYR A 50 -8.55 -2.38 -7.07
CA TYR A 50 -9.17 -1.41 -6.19
C TYR A 50 -10.55 -0.97 -6.70
N LYS A 51 -10.68 -0.63 -7.99
CA LYS A 51 -11.98 -0.28 -8.60
C LYS A 51 -13.01 -1.39 -8.42
N ASP A 52 -12.59 -2.65 -8.62
CA ASP A 52 -13.46 -3.83 -8.55
C ASP A 52 -13.86 -4.22 -7.11
N TYR A 53 -13.09 -3.84 -6.08
CA TYR A 53 -13.29 -4.36 -4.71
C TYR A 53 -13.33 -3.30 -3.60
N GLN A 54 -13.11 -2.01 -3.88
CA GLN A 54 -13.18 -0.95 -2.85
C GLN A 54 -14.53 -0.90 -2.14
N HIS A 55 -15.62 -1.25 -2.83
CA HIS A 55 -16.97 -1.32 -2.28
C HIS A 55 -17.19 -2.53 -1.34
N LYS A 56 -16.21 -3.45 -1.28
CA LYS A 56 -16.14 -4.59 -0.35
C LYS A 56 -15.03 -4.40 0.67
N ASP A 57 -14.75 -3.15 1.02
CA ASP A 57 -13.76 -2.74 2.02
C ASP A 57 -12.30 -3.15 1.70
N LEU A 58 -11.95 -3.31 0.42
CA LEU A 58 -10.55 -3.43 0.02
C LEU A 58 -9.84 -2.08 0.08
N VAL A 59 -8.64 -2.06 0.68
CA VAL A 59 -7.69 -0.94 0.62
C VAL A 59 -6.33 -1.46 0.16
N ILE A 60 -5.69 -0.71 -0.74
CA ILE A 60 -4.33 -0.99 -1.20
C ILE A 60 -3.40 0.11 -0.67
N LEU A 61 -2.33 -0.28 0.04
CA LEU A 61 -1.30 0.61 0.57
C LEU A 61 0.00 0.40 -0.21
N GLY A 62 0.42 1.41 -0.96
CA GLY A 62 1.68 1.42 -1.68
C GLY A 62 2.81 2.01 -0.84
N PHE A 63 3.92 1.27 -0.72
CA PHE A 63 5.13 1.68 0.00
C PHE A 63 6.32 1.74 -0.97
N PRO A 64 6.72 2.93 -1.43
CA PRO A 64 7.94 3.11 -2.22
C PRO A 64 9.15 2.50 -1.53
N CYS A 65 9.95 1.70 -2.25
CA CYS A 65 11.13 1.04 -1.70
C CYS A 65 12.26 0.98 -2.72
N ASN A 66 13.41 1.59 -2.39
CA ASN A 66 14.58 1.64 -3.25
C ASN A 66 15.60 0.51 -3.01
N GLN A 67 15.30 -0.44 -2.11
CA GLN A 67 16.23 -1.52 -1.73
C GLN A 67 16.40 -2.59 -2.82
N PHE A 68 15.57 -2.55 -3.87
CA PHE A 68 15.59 -3.49 -4.98
C PHE A 68 16.21 -2.84 -6.21
N ALA A 69 17.52 -3.06 -6.39
CA ALA A 69 18.29 -2.61 -7.56
C ALA A 69 18.21 -1.09 -7.87
N GLY A 70 17.91 -0.24 -6.88
CA GLY A 70 17.90 1.21 -7.08
C GLY A 70 16.75 1.73 -7.96
N GLN A 71 15.62 1.02 -7.99
CA GLN A 71 14.53 1.29 -8.94
C GLN A 71 13.49 2.33 -8.46
N GLU A 72 13.69 2.94 -7.29
CA GLU A 72 12.84 4.01 -6.76
C GLU A 72 13.67 5.24 -6.37
N PRO A 73 13.98 6.12 -7.34
CA PRO A 73 14.82 7.31 -7.15
C PRO A 73 14.13 8.42 -6.33
#